data_AF-A0A9X7T8S0-F1
#
_entry.id   AF-A0A9X7T8S0-F1
#
_cell.length_a   1.000
_cell.length_b   1.000
_cell.length_c   1.000
_cell.angle_alpha   90.00
_cell.angle_beta   90.00
_cell.angle_gamma   90.00
#
_symmetry.space_group_name_H-M   'P 1'
#
loop_
_entity.id
_entity.type
_entity.pdbx_description
1 polymer ?
#
loop_
_entity_poly.entity_id
_entity_poly.type
_entity_poly.pdbx_seq_one_letter_code
_entity_poly.pdbx_strand_id
1 'polypeptide(L)'
;MIIVILILAAILFIYFNVIPGKGHTIISWLSLIVTSLCILGIVAHDYNHWGMKTETQISKQSLVSSATPNLPLLLYQPLGNGTEKVYLYKTNNEQKKPNAIKLDKVSTEIKHSAQANLQIETTRYVYRDNFSRIMFGVFSHNNELKQRKYIFTIPSSWKVISTKDMKNLQKQLQEKMQAQRAAALH
;
A
#
# COMPACT_ATOMS: atom_id res chain seq x y z
N MET A 1 -8.14 -16.40 -19.36
CA MET A 1 -8.45 -17.67 -20.04
C MET A 1 -9.54 -18.47 -19.33
N ILE A 2 -9.61 -18.42 -17.99
CA ILE A 2 -10.57 -19.22 -17.21
C ILE A 2 -12.05 -18.96 -17.56
N ILE A 3 -12.43 -17.70 -17.87
CA ILE A 3 -13.80 -17.37 -18.29
C ILE A 3 -14.16 -18.07 -19.61
N VAL A 4 -13.22 -18.16 -20.55
CA VAL A 4 -13.44 -18.86 -21.83
C VAL A 4 -13.63 -20.35 -21.59
N ILE A 5 -12.79 -20.96 -20.74
CA ILE A 5 -12.92 -22.38 -20.36
C ILE A 5 -14.26 -22.64 -19.68
N LEU A 6 -14.71 -21.74 -18.79
CA LEU A 6 -16.01 -21.83 -18.12
C LEU A 6 -17.16 -21.82 -19.13
N ILE A 7 -17.17 -20.88 -20.07
CA ILE A 7 -18.22 -20.77 -21.09
C ILE A 7 -18.25 -22.03 -21.96
N LEU A 8 -17.09 -22.49 -22.44
CA LEU A 8 -17.01 -23.70 -23.26
C LEU A 8 -17.47 -24.94 -22.49
N ALA A 9 -17.01 -25.12 -21.24
CA ALA A 9 -17.43 -26.25 -20.41
C ALA A 9 -18.94 -26.22 -20.12
N ALA A 10 -19.52 -25.06 -19.88
CA ALA A 10 -20.96 -24.92 -19.69
C ALA A 10 -21.75 -25.28 -20.96
N ILE A 11 -21.32 -24.83 -22.13
CA ILE A 11 -21.95 -25.18 -23.41
C ILE A 11 -21.85 -26.69 -23.68
N LEU A 12 -20.66 -27.29 -23.46
CA LEU A 12 -20.48 -28.74 -23.62
C LEU A 12 -21.35 -29.54 -22.66
N PHE A 13 -21.47 -29.10 -21.41
CA PHE A 13 -22.38 -29.71 -20.45
C PHE A 13 -23.82 -29.70 -20.97
N ILE A 14 -24.34 -28.54 -21.40
CA ILE A 14 -25.70 -28.42 -21.93
C ILE A 14 -25.89 -29.32 -23.16
N TYR A 15 -24.96 -29.24 -24.12
CA TYR A 15 -25.04 -30.00 -25.38
C TYR A 15 -25.09 -31.51 -25.15
N PHE A 16 -24.14 -32.05 -24.38
CA PHE A 16 -24.03 -33.49 -24.13
C PHE A 16 -25.04 -34.01 -23.10
N ASN A 17 -25.65 -33.14 -22.29
CA ASN A 17 -26.74 -33.52 -21.41
C ASN A 17 -28.08 -33.62 -22.16
N VAL A 18 -28.34 -32.71 -23.10
CA VAL A 18 -29.62 -32.65 -23.85
C VAL A 18 -29.67 -33.67 -24.99
N ILE A 19 -28.58 -33.84 -25.74
CA ILE A 19 -28.57 -34.70 -26.94
C ILE A 19 -28.17 -36.13 -26.55
N PRO A 20 -29.00 -37.15 -26.85
CA PRO A 20 -28.67 -38.54 -26.54
C PRO A 20 -27.56 -39.07 -27.46
N GLY A 21 -26.59 -39.78 -26.88
CA GLY A 21 -25.48 -40.39 -27.62
C GLY A 21 -24.60 -41.27 -26.73
N LYS A 22 -23.86 -42.20 -27.33
CA LYS A 22 -22.95 -43.09 -26.58
C LYS A 22 -21.82 -42.26 -25.96
N GLY A 23 -21.62 -42.39 -24.64
CA GLY A 23 -20.57 -41.66 -23.92
C GLY A 23 -20.90 -40.20 -23.57
N HIS A 24 -22.02 -39.65 -24.04
CA HIS A 24 -22.43 -38.27 -23.78
C HIS A 24 -22.61 -37.98 -22.28
N THR A 25 -23.16 -38.93 -21.52
CA THR A 25 -23.32 -38.80 -20.07
C THR A 25 -21.97 -38.60 -19.36
N ILE A 26 -20.93 -39.31 -19.77
CA ILE A 26 -19.59 -39.18 -19.17
C ILE A 26 -19.00 -37.80 -19.48
N ILE A 27 -19.11 -37.36 -20.73
CA ILE A 27 -18.61 -36.05 -21.17
C ILE A 27 -19.37 -34.90 -20.48
N SER A 28 -20.69 -35.05 -20.30
CA SER A 28 -21.53 -34.14 -19.53
C SER A 28 -21.02 -34.01 -18.10
N TRP A 29 -20.85 -35.12 -17.37
CA TRP A 29 -20.33 -35.09 -16.00
C TRP A 29 -18.94 -34.47 -15.90
N LEU A 30 -18.04 -34.79 -16.84
CA LEU A 30 -16.72 -34.16 -16.90
C LEU A 30 -16.82 -32.64 -17.11
N SER A 31 -17.70 -32.21 -18.02
CA SER A 31 -17.93 -30.79 -18.31
C SER A 31 -18.53 -30.06 -17.10
N LEU A 32 -19.41 -30.71 -16.35
CA LEU A 32 -19.97 -30.18 -15.09
C LEU A 32 -18.88 -30.01 -14.02
N ILE A 33 -17.99 -30.99 -13.88
CA ILE A 33 -16.85 -30.91 -12.95
C ILE A 33 -15.95 -29.74 -13.35
N VAL A 34 -15.57 -29.63 -14.63
CA VAL A 34 -14.73 -28.52 -15.12
C VAL A 34 -15.40 -27.16 -14.88
N THR A 35 -16.70 -27.05 -15.15
CA THR A 35 -17.49 -25.83 -14.88
C THR A 35 -17.42 -25.47 -13.41
N SER A 36 -17.64 -26.45 -12.52
CA SER A 36 -17.62 -26.27 -11.07
C SER A 36 -16.24 -25.84 -10.59
N LEU A 37 -15.17 -26.48 -11.09
CA LEU A 37 -13.79 -26.11 -10.77
C LEU A 37 -13.43 -24.71 -11.25
N CYS A 38 -13.93 -24.28 -12.42
CA CYS A 38 -13.72 -22.92 -12.89
C CYS A 38 -14.39 -21.89 -11.97
N ILE A 39 -15.64 -22.13 -11.56
CA ILE A 39 -16.34 -21.24 -10.62
C ILE A 39 -15.58 -21.15 -9.29
N LEU A 40 -15.22 -22.30 -8.71
CA LEU A 40 -14.44 -22.36 -7.47
C LEU A 40 -13.09 -21.65 -7.62
N GLY A 41 -12.39 -21.85 -8.74
CA GLY A 41 -11.13 -21.20 -9.04
C GLY A 41 -11.25 -19.69 -9.17
N ILE A 42 -12.33 -19.19 -9.79
CA ILE A 42 -12.63 -17.75 -9.89
C ILE A 42 -12.88 -17.17 -8.49
N VAL A 43 -13.77 -17.77 -7.71
CA VAL A 43 -14.08 -17.32 -6.35
C VAL A 43 -12.82 -17.32 -5.47
N ALA A 44 -12.04 -18.40 -5.51
CA ALA A 44 -10.79 -18.49 -4.75
C ALA A 44 -9.73 -17.48 -5.22
N HIS A 45 -9.66 -17.17 -6.52
CA HIS A 45 -8.75 -16.13 -7.02
C HIS A 45 -9.19 -14.75 -6.54
N ASP A 46 -10.48 -14.43 -6.68
CA ASP A 46 -11.03 -13.11 -6.40
C ASP A 46 -11.00 -12.77 -4.90
N TYR A 47 -11.49 -13.67 -4.05
CA TYR A 47 -11.54 -13.43 -2.61
C TYR A 47 -10.21 -13.71 -1.90
N ASN A 48 -9.54 -14.81 -2.26
CA ASN A 48 -8.39 -15.31 -1.51
C ASN A 48 -7.05 -15.04 -2.22
N HIS A 49 -7.06 -14.36 -3.37
CA HIS A 49 -5.86 -14.11 -4.19
C HIS A 49 -5.15 -15.42 -4.59
N TRP A 50 -5.90 -16.51 -4.80
CA TRP A 50 -5.33 -17.79 -5.22
C TRP A 50 -4.59 -17.66 -6.56
N GLY A 51 -3.43 -18.32 -6.70
CA GLY A 51 -2.56 -18.15 -7.89
C GLY A 51 -1.70 -16.88 -7.87
N MET A 52 -1.77 -16.08 -6.79
CA MET A 52 -0.91 -14.92 -6.57
C MET A 52 0.14 -15.21 -5.51
N LYS A 53 1.29 -14.53 -5.61
CA LYS A 53 2.28 -14.38 -4.55
C LYS A 53 2.45 -12.90 -4.25
N THR A 54 3.13 -12.59 -3.15
CA THR A 54 3.46 -11.22 -2.79
C THR A 54 4.92 -10.93 -3.09
N GLU A 55 5.17 -9.77 -3.70
CA GLU A 55 6.51 -9.26 -3.88
C GLU A 55 6.63 -7.89 -3.22
N THR A 56 7.71 -7.69 -2.46
CA THR A 56 7.99 -6.45 -1.73
C THR A 56 9.14 -5.74 -2.42
N GLN A 57 8.87 -4.52 -2.90
CA GLN A 57 9.90 -3.61 -3.39
C GLN A 57 10.30 -2.65 -2.27
N ILE A 58 11.60 -2.51 -2.06
CA ILE A 58 12.18 -1.63 -1.04
C ILE A 58 12.80 -0.43 -1.73
N SER A 59 12.33 0.76 -1.40
CA SER A 59 12.93 2.02 -1.82
C SER A 59 13.52 2.73 -0.61
N LYS A 60 14.82 3.03 -0.66
CA LYS A 60 15.51 3.83 0.37
C LYS A 60 15.65 5.26 -0.12
N GLN A 61 15.28 6.20 0.73
CA GLN A 61 15.38 7.63 0.48
C GLN A 61 16.13 8.29 1.65
N SER A 62 16.87 9.35 1.35
CA SER A 62 17.37 10.26 2.37
C SER A 62 16.20 10.87 3.13
N LEU A 63 16.40 11.13 4.42
CA LEU A 63 15.40 11.79 5.26
C LEU A 63 16.05 13.00 5.91
N VAL A 64 15.46 14.17 5.69
CA VAL A 64 15.86 15.43 6.33
C VAL A 64 14.73 15.98 7.18
N SER A 65 15.01 17.02 7.96
CA SER A 65 14.00 17.64 8.81
C SER A 65 12.77 18.05 8.00
N SER A 66 11.60 17.79 8.58
CA SER A 66 10.33 18.11 7.95
C SER A 66 9.95 19.59 8.08
N ALA A 67 10.57 20.33 9.01
CA ALA A 67 10.30 21.74 9.26
C ALA A 67 11.45 22.66 8.85
N THR A 68 11.12 23.93 8.63
CA THR A 68 12.07 25.01 8.40
C THR A 68 11.80 26.09 9.46
N PRO A 69 12.82 26.63 10.17
CA PRO A 69 14.25 26.29 10.12
C PRO A 69 14.57 24.86 10.63
N ASN A 70 15.77 24.37 10.32
CA ASN A 70 16.21 22.96 10.31
C ASN A 70 16.30 22.28 11.70
N LEU A 71 15.22 22.35 12.49
CA LEU A 71 15.10 21.62 13.75
C LEU A 71 15.06 20.11 13.46
N PRO A 72 15.79 19.24 14.17
CA PRO A 72 15.76 17.80 13.92
C PRO A 72 14.39 17.23 14.30
N LEU A 73 13.45 17.19 13.34
CA LEU A 73 12.08 16.76 13.62
C LEU A 73 11.39 16.13 12.40
N LEU A 74 10.47 15.22 12.70
CA LEU A 74 9.54 14.60 11.76
C LEU A 74 8.12 15.09 12.08
N LEU A 75 7.45 15.66 11.08
CA LEU A 75 6.10 16.19 11.26
C LEU A 75 5.06 15.10 11.00
N TYR A 76 3.95 15.15 11.72
CA TYR A 76 2.75 14.39 11.37
C TYR A 76 1.48 15.23 11.51
N GLN A 77 0.47 14.88 10.74
CA GLN A 77 -0.89 15.41 10.85
C GLN A 77 -1.79 14.31 11.43
N PRO A 78 -2.41 14.50 12.61
CA PRO A 78 -3.41 13.56 13.11
C PRO A 78 -4.68 13.57 12.24
N LEU A 79 -5.31 12.42 12.07
CA LEU A 79 -6.61 12.24 11.42
C LEU A 79 -7.64 11.74 12.43
N GLY A 80 -8.91 12.15 12.26
CA GLY A 80 -10.02 11.73 13.11
C GLY A 80 -9.75 11.98 14.60
N ASN A 81 -9.72 10.91 15.39
CA ASN A 81 -9.44 10.91 16.84
C ASN A 81 -7.94 11.03 17.18
N GLY A 82 -7.04 11.09 16.18
CA GLY A 82 -5.60 11.26 16.34
C GLY A 82 -4.78 9.96 16.43
N THR A 83 -5.42 8.79 16.36
CA THR A 83 -4.68 7.51 16.28
C THR A 83 -4.02 7.33 14.92
N GLU A 84 -4.71 7.75 13.86
CA GLU A 84 -4.19 7.76 12.50
C GLU A 84 -3.35 9.01 12.27
N LYS A 85 -2.14 8.82 11.72
CA LYS A 85 -1.15 9.89 11.54
C LYS A 85 -0.66 9.90 10.09
N VAL A 86 -0.78 11.05 9.45
CA VAL A 86 -0.15 11.31 8.15
C VAL A 86 1.21 11.94 8.40
N TYR A 87 2.28 11.16 8.25
CA TYR A 87 3.64 11.70 8.35
C TYR A 87 3.95 12.57 7.14
N LEU A 88 4.62 13.69 7.41
CA LEU A 88 5.10 14.65 6.45
C LEU A 88 6.62 14.60 6.47
N TYR A 89 7.25 14.33 5.34
CA TYR A 89 8.69 14.10 5.27
C TYR A 89 9.35 14.88 4.12
N LYS A 90 10.64 15.15 4.24
CA LYS A 90 11.47 15.70 3.18
C LYS A 90 12.65 14.77 2.91
N THR A 91 13.04 14.68 1.66
CA THR A 91 14.19 13.91 1.18
C THR A 91 15.39 14.80 0.85
N ASN A 92 15.18 16.10 0.64
CA ASN A 92 16.23 17.10 0.43
C ASN A 92 15.89 18.40 1.19
N ASN A 93 16.90 19.08 1.74
CA ASN A 93 16.78 20.37 2.44
C ASN A 93 16.21 21.47 1.53
N GLU A 94 16.44 21.40 0.22
CA GLU A 94 15.94 22.38 -0.75
C GLU A 94 14.42 22.27 -0.99
N GLN A 95 13.77 21.19 -0.54
CA GLN A 95 12.34 21.03 -0.70
C GLN A 95 11.57 22.06 0.12
N LYS A 96 10.86 22.95 -0.58
CA LYS A 96 10.02 23.99 0.04
C LYS A 96 8.88 23.41 0.88
N LYS A 97 8.26 22.33 0.41
CA LYS A 97 7.12 21.66 1.08
C LYS A 97 7.45 20.19 1.37
N PRO A 98 7.05 19.65 2.54
CA PRO A 98 7.18 18.23 2.82
C PRO A 98 6.18 17.41 1.99
N ASN A 99 6.56 16.17 1.66
CA ASN A 99 5.70 15.17 1.06
C ASN A 99 4.87 14.49 2.15
N ALA A 100 3.59 14.25 1.88
CA ALA A 100 2.76 13.39 2.72
C ALA A 100 2.94 11.93 2.35
N ILE A 101 2.91 11.04 3.34
CA ILE A 101 2.74 9.60 3.07
C ILE A 101 1.41 9.37 2.35
N LYS A 102 1.38 8.33 1.51
CA LYS A 102 0.11 7.86 0.94
C LYS A 102 -0.64 7.00 1.95
N LEU A 103 -1.97 7.03 1.92
CA LEU A 103 -2.85 6.44 2.94
C LEU A 103 -3.47 5.08 2.54
N ASP A 104 -3.25 4.63 1.31
CA ASP A 104 -3.73 3.37 0.76
C ASP A 104 -3.05 2.16 1.41
N LYS A 105 -3.79 1.38 2.22
CA LYS A 105 -3.33 0.15 2.90
C LYS A 105 -1.97 0.37 3.60
N VAL A 106 -1.86 1.47 4.33
CA VAL A 106 -0.59 1.97 4.89
C VAL A 106 -0.31 1.47 6.29
N SER A 107 0.97 1.22 6.59
CA SER A 107 1.48 1.07 7.95
C SER A 107 2.71 1.94 8.13
N THR A 108 2.88 2.51 9.32
CA THR A 108 4.02 3.38 9.62
C THR A 108 4.77 2.84 10.82
N GLU A 109 6.09 2.85 10.77
CA GLU A 109 6.97 2.45 11.87
C GLU A 109 8.04 3.51 12.06
N ILE A 110 8.36 3.83 13.32
CA ILE A 110 9.45 4.73 13.68
C ILE A 110 10.54 3.90 14.32
N LYS A 111 11.76 3.99 13.79
CA LYS A 111 12.96 3.35 14.34
C LYS A 111 13.97 4.42 14.75
N HIS A 112 14.79 4.11 15.74
CA HIS A 112 15.85 4.99 16.18
C HIS A 112 17.22 4.44 15.75
N SER A 113 18.04 5.28 15.11
CA SER A 113 19.40 4.95 14.69
C SER A 113 20.25 6.22 14.56
N ALA A 114 21.57 6.10 14.38
CA ALA A 114 22.45 7.25 14.25
C ALA A 114 22.16 8.14 13.03
N GLN A 115 21.65 7.56 11.93
CA GLN A 115 21.41 8.26 10.67
C GLN A 115 19.93 8.28 10.29
N ALA A 116 19.46 9.43 9.81
CA ALA A 116 18.10 9.61 9.33
C ALA A 116 17.93 8.99 7.94
N ASN A 117 16.97 8.08 7.78
CA ASN A 117 16.59 7.51 6.49
C ASN A 117 15.10 7.17 6.45
N LEU A 118 14.58 7.10 5.23
CA LEU A 118 13.23 6.63 4.96
C LEU A 118 13.30 5.37 4.11
N GLN A 119 12.70 4.28 4.60
CA GLN A 119 12.50 3.07 3.83
C GLN A 119 11.01 2.90 3.53
N ILE A 120 10.68 2.79 2.24
CA ILE A 120 9.33 2.55 1.75
C ILE A 120 9.28 1.13 1.21
N GLU A 121 8.54 0.27 1.89
CA GLU A 121 8.27 -1.10 1.45
C GLU A 121 6.89 -1.13 0.79
N THR A 122 6.84 -1.46 -0.49
CA THR A 122 5.58 -1.61 -1.22
C THR A 122 5.40 -3.08 -1.57
N THR A 123 4.44 -3.73 -0.93
CA THR A 123 4.09 -5.13 -1.19
C THR A 123 2.92 -5.18 -2.15
N ARG A 124 3.11 -5.88 -3.27
CA ARG A 124 2.09 -6.05 -4.30
C ARG A 124 1.81 -7.53 -4.56
N TYR A 125 0.59 -7.83 -4.99
CA TYR A 125 0.26 -9.14 -5.51
C TYR A 125 0.75 -9.26 -6.95
N VAL A 126 1.41 -10.37 -7.25
CA VAL A 126 1.84 -10.73 -8.60
C VAL A 126 1.52 -12.19 -8.84
N TYR A 127 1.28 -12.58 -10.09
CA TYR A 127 1.05 -13.99 -10.40
C TYR A 127 2.23 -14.85 -9.97
N ARG A 128 1.94 -15.95 -9.27
CA ARG A 128 2.97 -16.88 -8.76
C ARG A 128 3.72 -17.56 -9.90
N ASP A 129 2.99 -17.91 -10.96
CA ASP A 129 3.46 -18.69 -12.09
C ASP A 129 2.74 -18.28 -13.38
N ASN A 130 3.24 -18.76 -14.52
CA ASN A 130 2.68 -18.41 -15.82
C ASN A 130 1.27 -18.99 -16.04
N PHE A 131 0.98 -20.16 -15.45
CA PHE A 131 -0.35 -20.77 -15.53
C PHE A 131 -1.40 -19.87 -14.88
N SER A 132 -1.13 -19.40 -13.66
CA SER A 132 -2.00 -18.48 -12.92
C SER A 132 -2.22 -17.18 -13.70
N ARG A 133 -1.16 -16.62 -14.30
CA ARG A 133 -1.27 -15.44 -15.17
C ARG A 133 -2.18 -15.67 -16.37
N ILE A 134 -2.04 -16.80 -17.07
CA ILE A 134 -2.88 -17.10 -18.25
C ILE A 134 -4.34 -17.33 -17.82
N MET A 135 -4.56 -18.09 -16.75
CA MET A 135 -5.90 -18.42 -16.28
C MET A 135 -6.63 -17.17 -15.80
N PHE A 136 -6.02 -16.42 -14.89
CA PHE A 136 -6.63 -15.34 -14.14
C PHE A 136 -6.28 -13.93 -14.62
N GLY A 137 -5.48 -13.78 -15.68
CA GLY A 137 -5.04 -12.49 -16.22
C GLY A 137 -6.15 -11.50 -16.55
N VAL A 138 -7.37 -12.00 -16.80
CA VAL A 138 -8.57 -11.20 -17.10
C VAL A 138 -9.07 -10.39 -15.90
N PHE A 139 -8.71 -10.76 -14.67
CA PHE A 139 -9.18 -10.08 -13.45
C PHE A 139 -8.32 -8.86 -13.06
N SER A 140 -7.25 -8.56 -13.79
CA SER A 140 -6.42 -7.36 -13.60
C SER A 140 -5.86 -7.12 -12.18
N HIS A 141 -5.84 -8.14 -11.30
CA HIS A 141 -5.25 -8.05 -9.95
C HIS A 141 -3.71 -7.99 -9.94
N ASN A 142 -3.06 -8.13 -11.09
CA ASN A 142 -1.60 -8.08 -11.15
C ASN A 142 -1.09 -6.69 -10.74
N ASN A 143 -0.07 -6.66 -9.88
CA ASN A 143 0.46 -5.46 -9.23
C ASN A 143 -0.52 -4.73 -8.30
N GLU A 144 -1.62 -5.36 -7.89
CA GLU A 144 -2.50 -4.78 -6.87
C GLU A 144 -1.72 -4.52 -5.58
N LEU A 145 -1.92 -3.36 -4.97
CA LEU A 145 -1.31 -3.02 -3.69
C LEU A 145 -1.90 -3.89 -2.58
N LYS A 146 -1.05 -4.69 -1.93
CA LYS A 146 -1.39 -5.38 -0.69
C LYS A 146 -1.20 -4.46 0.51
N GLN A 147 -0.03 -3.85 0.60
CA GLN A 147 0.36 -3.02 1.73
C GLN A 147 1.47 -2.06 1.32
N ARG A 148 1.49 -0.87 1.91
CA ARG A 148 2.64 0.02 1.89
C ARG A 148 3.11 0.31 3.31
N LYS A 149 4.38 0.05 3.60
CA LYS A 149 4.98 0.34 4.90
C LYS A 149 6.00 1.46 4.77
N TYR A 150 5.85 2.51 5.58
CA TYR A 150 6.84 3.56 5.72
C TYR A 150 7.59 3.35 7.03
N ILE A 151 8.90 3.15 6.93
CA ILE A 151 9.80 2.99 8.07
C ILE A 151 10.67 4.24 8.13
N PHE A 152 10.37 5.10 9.11
CA PHE A 152 11.13 6.30 9.40
C PHE A 152 12.21 5.96 10.41
N THR A 153 13.46 5.88 9.96
CA THR A 153 14.60 5.74 10.87
C THR A 153 15.11 7.13 11.19
N ILE A 154 15.07 7.54 12.45
CA ILE A 154 15.46 8.88 12.89
C ILE A 154 16.45 8.83 14.06
N PRO A 155 17.39 9.78 14.17
CA PRO A 155 18.20 9.95 15.37
C PRO A 155 17.36 10.17 16.63
N SER A 156 17.86 9.72 17.78
CA SER A 156 17.19 9.95 19.07
C SER A 156 17.08 11.43 19.44
N SER A 157 17.89 12.29 18.82
CA SER A 157 17.79 13.74 18.92
C SER A 157 16.57 14.31 18.20
N TRP A 158 15.95 13.55 17.29
CA TRP A 158 14.80 14.02 16.54
C TRP A 158 13.51 13.95 17.36
N LYS A 159 12.67 14.96 17.21
CA LYS A 159 11.32 14.97 17.77
C LYS A 159 10.27 14.65 16.71
N VAL A 160 9.27 13.85 17.08
CA VAL A 160 8.11 13.59 16.23
C VAL A 160 6.96 14.45 16.75
N ILE A 161 6.58 15.48 16.00
CA ILE A 161 5.66 16.53 16.48
C ILE A 161 4.50 16.73 15.51
N SER A 162 3.32 17.05 16.04
CA SER A 162 2.19 17.36 15.19
C SER A 162 2.39 18.71 14.49
N THR A 163 1.82 18.86 13.31
CA THR A 163 1.79 20.15 12.59
C THR A 163 1.15 21.26 13.42
N LYS A 164 0.15 20.94 14.26
CA LYS A 164 -0.53 21.90 15.14
C LYS A 164 0.41 22.39 16.25
N ASP A 165 1.09 21.47 16.91
CA ASP A 165 2.03 21.80 17.98
C ASP A 165 3.24 22.56 17.43
N MET A 166 3.69 22.20 16.22
CA MET A 166 4.75 22.95 15.53
C MET A 166 4.36 24.40 15.26
N LYS A 167 3.12 24.66 14.81
CA LYS A 167 2.62 26.03 14.60
C LYS A 167 2.59 26.82 15.91
N ASN A 168 2.14 26.20 17.00
CA ASN A 168 2.13 26.83 18.32
C ASN A 168 3.55 27.15 18.81
N LEU A 169 4.48 26.21 18.63
CA LEU A 169 5.90 26.41 18.98
C LEU A 169 6.52 27.55 18.19
N GLN A 170 6.27 27.63 16.87
CA GLN A 170 6.76 28.73 16.04
C GLN A 170 6.23 30.08 16.51
N LYS A 171 4.93 30.15 16.85
CA LYS A 171 4.30 31.37 17.37
C LYS A 171 4.95 31.83 18.68
N GLN A 172 5.13 30.91 19.64
CA GLN A 172 5.78 31.21 20.92
C GLN A 172 7.23 31.67 20.76
N LEU A 173 7.99 31.07 19.85
CA LEU A 173 9.37 31.47 19.57
C LEU A 173 9.44 32.87 18.95
N GLN A 174 8.51 33.21 18.04
CA GLN A 174 8.42 34.55 17.45
C GLN A 174 8.07 35.60 18.50
N GLU A 175 7.09 35.33 19.36
CA GLU A 175 6.70 36.22 20.46
C GLU A 175 7.86 36.46 21.43
N LYS A 176 8.59 35.40 21.83
CA LYS A 176 9.77 35.53 22.69
C LYS A 176 10.90 36.33 22.05
N MET A 177 11.18 36.12 20.76
CA MET A 177 12.21 36.90 20.05
C MET A 177 11.82 38.38 19.94
N GLN A 178 10.55 38.69 19.72
CA GLN A 178 10.07 40.07 19.70
C GLN A 178 10.19 40.73 21.08
N ALA A 179 9.81 40.02 22.15
CA ALA A 179 9.95 40.51 23.52
C ALA A 179 11.43 40.75 23.90
N GLN A 180 12.34 39.85 23.52
CA GLN A 180 13.78 40.02 23.75
C GLN A 180 14.37 41.19 22.96
N ARG A 181 13.94 41.41 21.71
CA ARG A 181 14.38 42.58 20.93
C ARG A 181 13.88 43.89 21.51
N ALA A 182 12.63 43.94 21.99
CA ALA A 182 12.08 45.12 22.65
C ALA A 182 12.83 45.42 23.97
N ALA A 183 13.15 44.39 24.75
CA ALA A 183 13.91 44.53 25.99
C ALA A 183 15.40 44.90 25.78
N ALA A 184 15.96 44.63 24.60
CA ALA A 184 17.34 45.02 24.26
C ALA A 184 17.46 46.45 23.69
N LEU A 185 16.33 47.12 23.43
CA LEU A 185 16.27 48.51 22.96
C LEU A 185 15.96 49.51 24.10
N HIS A 186 15.78 49.02 25.32
CA HIS A 186 15.65 49.78 26.57
C HIS A 186 16.87 49.54 27.45
#